data_AF-A0AAW2JHU7-F1
#
_entry.id   AF-A0AAW2JHU7-F1
#
_cell.length_a   1.000
_cell.length_b   1.000
_cell.length_c   1.000
_cell.angle_alpha   90.00
_cell.angle_beta   90.00
_cell.angle_gamma   90.00
#
_symmetry.space_group_name_H-M   'P 1'
#
loop_
_entity.id
_entity.type
_entity.pdbx_description
1 polymer ?
#
loop_
_entity_poly.entity_id
_entity_poly.type
_entity_poly.pdbx_seq_one_letter_code
_entity_poly.pdbx_strand_id
1 'polypeptide(L)'
;MNACKDLMIIYNRPELELDKRRPNVMPKAVYTFVKEQKRRVCEWILVFKFPDGYASNLARCIGMKELQMHVMKSYDCHVFIQKLIPIAFQKMFPEHE
;
A
#
# COMPACT_ATOMS: atom_id res chain seq x y z
N MET A 1 13.74 6.71 -13.84
CA MET A 1 12.94 6.60 -15.09
C MET A 1 13.00 5.23 -15.77
N ASN A 2 13.93 4.33 -15.42
CA ASN A 2 14.03 3.01 -16.07
C ASN A 2 13.06 1.95 -15.51
N ALA A 3 12.77 1.99 -14.20
CA ALA A 3 11.89 1.01 -13.54
C ALA A 3 10.49 0.87 -14.17
N CYS A 4 9.96 1.93 -14.78
CA CYS A 4 8.64 1.91 -15.42
C CYS A 4 8.68 1.22 -16.78
N LYS A 5 9.82 1.30 -17.49
CA LYS A 5 10.06 0.56 -18.73
C LYS A 5 10.27 -0.92 -18.43
N ASP A 6 10.86 -1.25 -17.28
CA ASP A 6 11.03 -2.64 -16.84
C ASP A 6 9.69 -3.33 -16.58
N LEU A 7 8.68 -2.61 -16.06
CA LEU A 7 7.32 -3.14 -15.91
C LEU A 7 6.69 -3.56 -17.25
N MET A 8 6.99 -2.83 -18.32
CA MET A 8 6.53 -3.14 -19.67
C MET A 8 7.20 -4.41 -20.20
N ILE A 9 8.53 -4.47 -20.12
CA ILE A 9 9.34 -5.54 -20.72
C ILE A 9 9.16 -6.86 -19.96
N ILE A 10 9.10 -6.79 -18.62
CA ILE A 10 9.13 -7.98 -17.77
C ILE A 10 7.72 -8.49 -17.45
N TYR A 11 6.75 -7.59 -17.24
CA TYR A 11 5.45 -7.95 -16.65
C TYR A 11 4.25 -7.79 -17.59
N ASN A 12 4.46 -7.40 -18.85
CA ASN A 12 3.42 -7.30 -19.90
C ASN A 12 2.14 -6.56 -19.45
N ARG A 13 2.30 -5.40 -18.77
CA ARG A 13 1.20 -4.57 -18.27
C ARG A 13 1.02 -3.28 -19.10
N PRO A 14 0.34 -3.33 -20.26
CA PRO A 14 0.15 -2.17 -21.14
C PRO A 14 -0.68 -1.05 -20.50
N GLU A 15 -1.52 -1.36 -19.51
CA GLU A 15 -2.33 -0.38 -18.78
C GLU A 15 -1.51 0.61 -17.93
N LEU A 16 -0.23 0.31 -17.72
CA LEU A 16 0.72 1.17 -17.01
C LEU A 16 1.68 1.90 -17.98
N GLU A 17 1.37 1.95 -19.28
CA GLU A 17 2.16 2.68 -20.27
C GLU A 17 2.21 4.18 -19.95
N LEU A 18 3.41 4.75 -20.00
CA LEU A 18 3.57 6.20 -19.89
C LEU A 18 2.82 6.87 -21.04
N ASP A 19 1.93 7.81 -20.72
CA ASP A 19 1.19 8.56 -21.72
C ASP A 19 2.20 9.26 -22.66
N LYS A 20 2.18 8.91 -23.95
CA LYS A 20 3.06 9.50 -24.98
C LYS A 20 2.89 11.02 -25.09
N ARG A 21 1.73 11.55 -24.67
CA ARG A 21 1.44 13.00 -24.62
C ARG A 21 1.97 13.67 -23.35
N ARG A 22 2.17 12.90 -22.27
CA ARG A 22 2.72 13.35 -20.99
C ARG A 22 3.80 12.38 -20.51
N PRO A 23 4.98 12.39 -21.15
CA PRO A 23 6.04 11.39 -20.89
C PRO A 23 6.58 11.39 -19.45
N ASN A 24 6.29 12.44 -18.66
CA ASN A 24 6.68 12.56 -17.26
C ASN A 24 5.56 12.22 -16.25
N VAL A 25 4.37 11.84 -16.71
CA VAL A 25 3.23 11.51 -15.83
C VAL A 25 3.01 10.01 -15.83
N MET A 26 3.27 9.39 -14.68
CA MET A 26 3.03 7.98 -14.44
C MET A 26 1.52 7.71 -14.33
N PRO A 27 0.96 6.74 -15.09
CA PRO A 27 -0.39 6.28 -14.85
C PRO A 27 -0.47 5.68 -13.44
N LYS A 28 -1.60 5.92 -12.75
CA LYS A 28 -1.82 5.34 -11.42
C LYS A 28 -1.93 3.83 -11.56
N ALA A 29 -1.22 3.10 -10.70
CA ALA A 29 -1.37 1.65 -10.64
C ALA A 29 -2.82 1.28 -10.31
N VAL A 30 -3.31 0.19 -10.89
CA VAL A 30 -4.69 -0.31 -10.68
C VAL A 30 -4.98 -0.54 -9.19
N TYR A 31 -3.95 -0.88 -8.40
CA TYR A 31 -4.03 -1.11 -6.96
C TYR A 31 -3.74 0.14 -6.10
N THR A 32 -3.83 1.35 -6.68
CA THR A 32 -3.63 2.59 -5.91
C THR A 32 -4.86 2.89 -5.08
N PHE A 33 -4.69 3.01 -3.76
CA PHE A 33 -5.76 3.44 -2.88
C PHE A 33 -6.22 4.88 -3.13
N VAL A 34 -7.54 5.06 -3.16
CA VAL A 34 -8.15 6.40 -3.05
C VAL A 34 -8.02 6.92 -1.62
N LYS A 35 -8.20 8.23 -1.43
CA LYS A 35 -8.00 8.90 -0.13
C LYS A 35 -8.82 8.26 1.00
N GLU A 36 -10.09 7.94 0.73
CA GLU A 36 -10.96 7.28 1.72
C GLU A 36 -10.51 5.86 2.08
N GLN A 37 -10.00 5.10 1.09
CA GLN A 37 -9.42 3.78 1.34
C GLN A 37 -8.18 3.90 2.23
N LYS A 38 -7.27 4.83 1.93
CA LYS A 38 -6.10 5.09 2.79
C LYS A 38 -6.50 5.46 4.22
N ARG A 39 -7.50 6.33 4.37
CA ARG A 39 -8.01 6.75 5.69
C ARG A 39 -8.50 5.56 6.51
N ARG A 40 -9.33 4.70 5.91
CA ARG A 40 -9.84 3.49 6.59
C ARG A 40 -8.72 2.55 7.04
N VAL A 41 -7.69 2.35 6.20
CA VAL A 41 -6.52 1.53 6.56
C VAL A 41 -5.77 2.15 7.73
N CYS A 42 -5.48 3.44 7.69
CA CYS A 42 -4.78 4.13 8.77
C CYS A 42 -5.57 4.09 10.09
N GLU A 43 -6.88 4.33 10.05
CA GLU A 43 -7.77 4.23 11.22
C GLU A 43 -7.79 2.81 11.81
N TRP A 44 -7.85 1.79 10.95
CA TRP A 44 -7.79 0.40 11.37
C TRP A 44 -6.46 0.07 12.05
N ILE A 45 -5.32 0.49 11.48
CA ILE A 45 -4.00 0.26 12.08
C ILE A 45 -3.86 0.99 13.43
N LEU A 46 -4.46 2.16 13.60
CA LEU A 46 -4.41 2.91 14.87
C LEU A 46 -5.08 2.16 16.03
N VAL A 47 -6.18 1.44 15.76
CA VAL A 47 -6.89 0.65 16.78
C VAL A 47 -6.37 -0.78 16.89
N PHE A 48 -5.63 -1.24 15.89
CA PHE A 48 -5.09 -2.59 15.85
C PHE A 48 -3.94 -2.77 16.84
N LYS A 49 -4.04 -3.82 17.67
CA LYS A 49 -2.98 -4.25 18.58
C LYS A 49 -2.91 -5.77 18.61
N PHE A 50 -1.69 -6.30 18.61
CA PHE A 50 -1.47 -7.72 18.88
C PHE A 50 -1.69 -8.01 20.38
N PRO A 51 -2.53 -8.99 20.74
CA PRO A 51 -2.87 -9.27 22.14
C PRO A 51 -1.68 -9.84 22.94
N ASP A 52 -0.74 -10.48 22.27
CA ASP A 52 0.45 -11.15 22.82
C ASP A 52 1.73 -10.31 22.69
N GLY A 53 1.63 -9.10 22.15
CA GLY A 53 2.80 -8.28 21.85
C GLY A 53 3.66 -8.80 20.69
N TYR A 54 3.10 -9.64 19.80
CA TYR A 54 3.80 -10.21 18.65
C TYR A 54 4.51 -9.16 17.79
N ALA A 55 3.95 -7.96 17.65
CA ALA A 55 4.63 -6.81 17.07
C ALA A 55 4.47 -5.58 17.94
N SER A 56 5.35 -4.60 17.71
CA SER A 56 5.27 -3.32 18.37
C SER A 56 3.95 -2.60 18.00
N ASN A 57 3.57 -1.62 18.81
CA ASN A 57 2.39 -0.81 18.52
C ASN A 57 2.56 0.01 17.21
N LEU A 58 1.97 -0.48 16.12
CA LEU A 58 2.02 0.12 14.79
C LEU A 58 1.34 1.49 14.70
N ALA A 59 0.42 1.80 15.64
CA ALA A 59 -0.24 3.11 15.70
C ALA A 59 0.77 4.26 15.79
N ARG A 60 1.94 4.02 16.41
CA ARG A 60 3.02 5.01 16.52
C ARG A 60 3.64 5.39 15.17
N CYS A 61 3.49 4.53 14.17
CA CYS A 61 4.02 4.74 12.83
C CYS A 61 2.99 5.41 11.91
N ILE A 62 1.76 5.70 12.34
CA ILE A 62 0.71 6.25 11.48
C ILE A 62 0.62 7.77 11.61
N GLY A 63 0.75 8.46 10.48
CA GLY A 63 0.47 9.89 10.35
C GLY A 63 -0.90 10.13 9.70
N MET A 64 -1.91 10.49 10.49
CA MET A 64 -3.28 10.72 9.97
C MET A 64 -3.43 11.96 9.10
N LYS A 65 -2.55 12.96 9.25
CA LYS A 65 -2.56 14.17 8.42
C LYS A 65 -2.19 13.86 6.96
N GLU A 66 -1.14 13.06 6.78
CA GLU A 66 -0.60 12.68 5.47
C GLU A 66 -1.23 11.37 4.94
N LEU A 67 -1.95 10.62 5.78
CA LEU A 67 -2.45 9.26 5.53
C LEU A 67 -1.31 8.30 5.12
N GLN A 68 -0.21 8.34 5.88
CA GLN A 68 1.01 7.60 5.58
C GLN A 68 1.51 6.83 6.80
N MET A 69 2.24 5.75 6.51
CA MET A 69 3.07 5.05 7.48
C MET A 69 4.48 5.66 7.44
N HIS A 70 4.96 6.10 8.60
CA HIS A 70 6.31 6.59 8.83
C HIS A 70 7.23 5.44 9.28
N VAL A 71 8.42 5.80 9.77
CA VAL A 71 9.49 4.88 10.16
C VAL A 71 8.95 3.74 11.04
N MET A 72 9.07 2.53 10.50
CA MET A 72 8.71 1.28 11.14
C MET A 72 9.98 0.42 11.25
N LYS A 73 10.14 -0.30 12.36
CA LYS A 73 11.28 -1.24 12.47
C LYS A 73 11.12 -2.35 11.44
N SER A 74 12.23 -2.92 10.98
CA SER A 74 12.22 -3.99 9.97
C SER A 74 11.31 -5.15 10.37
N TYR A 75 11.40 -5.61 11.63
CA TYR A 75 10.54 -6.66 12.17
C TYR A 75 9.05 -6.35 12.03
N ASP A 76 8.63 -5.17 12.50
CA ASP A 76 7.23 -4.72 12.44
C ASP A 76 6.76 -4.58 10.97
N CYS A 77 7.65 -4.13 10.08
CA CYS A 77 7.39 -4.02 8.65
C CYS A 77 7.18 -5.40 8.01
N HIS A 78 8.01 -6.39 8.37
CA HIS A 78 7.83 -7.77 7.92
C HIS A 78 6.50 -8.35 8.39
N VAL A 79 6.13 -8.14 9.66
CA VAL A 79 4.83 -8.55 10.19
C VAL A 79 3.69 -7.86 9.45
N PHE A 80 3.80 -6.56 9.21
CA PHE A 80 2.80 -5.78 8.47
C PHE A 80 2.59 -6.35 7.06
N ILE A 81 3.67 -6.53 6.30
CA ILE A 81 3.60 -7.00 4.91
C ILE A 81 3.06 -8.43 4.83
N GLN A 82 3.51 -9.34 5.70
CA GLN A 82 3.14 -10.75 5.61
C GLN A 82 1.78 -11.07 6.22
N LYS A 83 1.39 -10.38 7.30
CA LYS A 83 0.19 -10.73 8.07
C LYS A 83 -0.93 -9.72 7.90
N LEU A 84 -0.61 -8.43 7.89
CA LEU A 84 -1.62 -7.38 7.94
C LEU A 84 -2.08 -6.91 6.57
N ILE A 85 -1.21 -6.92 5.55
CA ILE A 85 -1.61 -6.60 4.17
C ILE A 85 -2.74 -7.53 3.69
N PRO A 86 -2.64 -8.87 3.76
CA PRO A 86 -3.75 -9.72 3.32
C PRO A 86 -5.08 -9.39 4.00
N ILE A 87 -5.06 -9.13 5.31
CA ILE A 87 -6.24 -8.81 6.12
C ILE A 87 -6.81 -7.43 5.78
N ALA A 88 -5.95 -6.41 5.72
CA ALA A 88 -6.37 -5.03 5.43
C ALA A 88 -6.99 -4.93 4.05
N PHE A 89 -6.45 -5.65 3.07
CA PHE A 89 -6.86 -5.54 1.68
C PHE A 89 -8.00 -6.50 1.31
N GLN A 90 -8.26 -7.57 2.08
CA GLN A 90 -9.37 -8.50 1.85
C GLN A 90 -10.73 -7.80 1.74
N LYS A 91 -10.97 -6.76 2.53
CA LYS A 91 -12.25 -6.01 2.52
C LYS A 91 -12.25 -4.79 1.60
N MET A 92 -11.16 -4.55 0.86
CA MET A 92 -10.96 -3.28 0.13
C MET A 92 -10.92 -3.42 -1.38
N PHE A 93 -10.65 -4.62 -1.89
CA PHE A 93 -10.76 -4.92 -3.30
C PHE A 93 -12.14 -5.51 -3.61
N PRO A 94 -12.73 -5.19 -4.78
CA PRO A 94 -13.88 -5.94 -5.26
C PRO A 94 -13.51 -7.43 -5.30
N GLU A 95 -14.41 -8.29 -4.87
CA GLU A 95 -14.26 -9.73 -5.10
C GLU A 95 -14.05 -9.92 -6.60
N HIS A 96 -12.89 -10.46 -6.98
CA HIS A 96 -12.70 -10.92 -8.34
C HIS A 96 -13.56 -12.17 -8.50
N GLU A 97 -14.61 -12.05 -9.31
CA GLU A 97 -15.40 -13.15 -9.88
C GLU A 97 -14.52 -14.08 -10.73
#